data_AF-A0A1R4FM60-F1
#
_entry.id   AF-A0A1R4FM60-F1
#
_cell.length_a   1.000
_cell.length_b   1.000
_cell.length_c   1.000
_cell.angle_alpha   90.00
_cell.angle_beta   90.00
_cell.angle_gamma   90.00
#
_symmetry.space_group_name_H-M   'P 1'
#
loop_
_entity.id
_entity.type
_entity.pdbx_description
1 polymer ?
#
loop_
_entity_poly.entity_id
_entity_poly.type
_entity_poly.pdbx_seq_one_letter_code
_entity_poly.pdbx_strand_id
1 'polypeptide(L)'
;MAGGASLVPAMTTPRRKALIDSLWYVIPLAIGVLLNGVVRPIMAERLGGEMIRRGASVRGSDTWWTFDAATRAEHPWQTGFLEMSHGAVALVTLAVIAVVFVWRCFARRRG
;
A
#
# COMPACT_ATOMS: atom_id res chain seq x y z
N MET A 1 24.43 -13.15 51.36
CA MET A 1 24.32 -13.76 50.02
C MET A 1 22.93 -14.36 49.87
N ALA A 2 22.10 -13.78 49.00
CA ALA A 2 20.90 -14.33 48.37
C ALA A 2 20.59 -13.33 47.23
N GLY A 3 20.83 -13.67 45.96
CA GLY A 3 19.83 -14.33 45.11
C GLY A 3 18.69 -13.35 44.83
N GLY A 4 18.69 -12.55 43.76
CA GLY A 4 18.69 -13.00 42.38
C GLY A 4 17.25 -13.12 41.90
N ALA A 5 16.72 -12.05 41.30
CA ALA A 5 15.67 -12.08 40.26
C ALA A 5 15.35 -10.64 39.85
N SER A 6 15.79 -10.26 38.64
CA SER A 6 15.32 -9.06 37.97
C SER A 6 13.82 -9.14 37.79
N LEU A 7 13.07 -8.24 38.43
CA LEU A 7 11.69 -7.96 38.08
C LEU A 7 11.68 -7.14 36.78
N VAL A 8 11.92 -7.82 35.64
CA VAL A 8 11.51 -7.28 34.34
C VAL A 8 10.00 -7.48 34.29
N PRO A 9 9.17 -6.43 34.31
CA PRO A 9 7.74 -6.62 34.21
C PRO A 9 7.44 -7.19 32.83
N ALA A 10 6.92 -8.42 32.82
CA ALA A 10 6.33 -9.01 31.64
C ALA A 10 5.19 -8.11 31.16
N MET A 11 5.47 -7.20 30.23
CA MET A 11 4.46 -6.44 29.48
C MET A 11 3.75 -7.39 28.50
N THR A 12 3.05 -8.38 29.01
CA THR A 12 2.11 -9.19 28.24
C THR A 12 0.72 -8.79 28.67
N THR A 13 -0.08 -8.16 27.79
CA THR A 13 -1.38 -8.73 27.33
C THR A 13 -2.32 -7.85 26.46
N PRO A 14 -2.46 -6.51 26.57
CA PRO A 14 -3.40 -5.76 25.70
C PRO A 14 -2.73 -5.05 24.51
N ARG A 15 -1.63 -4.32 24.76
CA ARG A 15 -0.94 -3.49 23.75
C ARG A 15 -0.41 -4.29 22.57
N ARG A 16 0.13 -5.50 22.82
CA ARG A 16 0.69 -6.36 21.76
C ARG A 16 -0.40 -6.89 20.82
N LYS A 17 -1.58 -7.25 21.33
CA LYS A 17 -2.72 -7.66 20.50
C LYS A 17 -3.26 -6.50 19.67
N ALA A 18 -3.37 -5.30 20.26
CA ALA A 18 -3.78 -4.09 19.55
C ALA A 18 -2.80 -3.74 18.42
N LEU A 19 -1.48 -3.82 18.67
CA LEU A 19 -0.45 -3.61 17.65
C LEU A 19 -0.53 -4.63 16.50
N ILE A 20 -0.67 -5.92 16.83
CA ILE A 20 -0.83 -6.98 15.82
C ILE A 20 -2.12 -6.77 15.00
N ASP A 21 -3.20 -6.34 15.63
CA ASP A 21 -4.44 -6.00 14.94
C ASP A 21 -4.28 -4.78 14.03
N SER A 22 -3.55 -3.75 14.46
CA SER A 22 -3.25 -2.58 13.63
C SER A 22 -2.38 -2.92 12.41
N LEU A 23 -1.45 -3.86 12.53
CA LEU A 23 -0.56 -4.27 11.43
C LEU A 23 -1.33 -4.79 10.21
N TRP A 24 -2.49 -5.43 10.40
CA TRP A 24 -3.33 -5.90 9.29
C TRP A 24 -3.84 -4.79 8.37
N TYR A 25 -3.93 -3.55 8.87
CA TYR A 25 -4.37 -2.39 8.10
C TYR A 25 -3.20 -1.54 7.63
N VAL A 26 -2.14 -1.47 8.43
CA VAL A 26 -0.92 -0.73 8.11
C VAL A 26 -0.14 -1.41 6.98
N ILE A 27 -0.07 -2.75 6.95
CA ILE A 27 0.69 -3.48 5.93
C ILE A 27 0.14 -3.22 4.51
N PRO A 28 -1.16 -3.42 4.20
CA PRO A 28 -1.69 -3.13 2.87
C PRO A 28 -1.53 -1.66 2.47
N LEU A 29 -1.68 -0.74 3.43
CA LEU A 29 -1.47 0.68 3.21
C LEU A 29 -0.01 0.98 2.84
N ALA A 30 0.94 0.46 3.62
CA ALA A 30 2.36 0.63 3.38
C ALA A 30 2.78 0.03 2.03
N ILE A 31 2.26 -1.15 1.68
CA ILE A 31 2.47 -1.77 0.37
C ILE A 31 1.93 -0.87 -0.74
N GLY A 32 0.70 -0.35 -0.63
CA GLY A 32 0.14 0.56 -1.64
C GLY A 32 0.94 1.84 -1.82
N VAL A 33 1.43 2.43 -0.71
CA VAL A 33 2.29 3.62 -0.75
C VAL A 33 3.63 3.32 -1.42
N LEU A 34 4.28 2.20 -1.07
CA LEU A 34 5.56 1.80 -1.69
C LEU A 34 5.39 1.47 -3.17
N LEU A 35 4.32 0.76 -3.54
CA LEU A 35 4.02 0.44 -4.92
C LEU A 35 3.83 1.72 -5.74
N ASN A 36 3.04 2.68 -5.23
CA ASN A 36 2.72 3.89 -5.96
C ASN A 36 3.88 4.91 -6.00
N GLY A 37 4.62 5.05 -4.89
CA GLY A 37 5.68 6.04 -4.75
C GLY A 37 7.07 5.59 -5.21
N VAL A 38 7.35 4.29 -5.27
CA VAL A 38 8.69 3.76 -5.58
C VAL A 38 8.66 2.78 -6.74
N VAL A 39 7.81 1.74 -6.68
CA VAL A 39 7.82 0.70 -7.72
C VAL A 39 7.31 1.25 -9.04
N ARG A 40 6.25 2.05 -9.00
CA ARG A 40 5.64 2.70 -10.18
C ARG A 40 6.61 3.57 -10.98
N PRO A 41 7.32 4.54 -10.37
CA PRO A 41 8.29 5.35 -11.11
C PRO A 41 9.44 4.51 -11.67
N ILE A 42 9.97 3.55 -10.90
CA ILE A 42 11.07 2.68 -11.37
C ILE A 42 10.65 1.85 -12.59
N MET A 43 9.44 1.27 -12.55
CA MET A 43 8.92 0.51 -13.69
C MET A 43 8.68 1.39 -14.90
N ALA A 44 8.13 2.59 -14.71
CA ALA A 44 7.91 3.53 -15.80
C ALA A 44 9.23 3.99 -16.44
N GLU A 45 10.26 4.30 -15.65
CA GLU A 45 11.59 4.65 -16.16
C GLU A 45 12.21 3.52 -16.99
N ARG A 46 12.08 2.27 -16.53
CA ARG A 46 12.59 1.10 -17.27
C ARG A 46 11.87 0.84 -18.59
N LEU A 47 10.59 1.18 -18.67
CA LEU A 47 9.75 1.01 -19.86
C LEU A 47 9.75 2.25 -20.76
N GLY A 48 10.54 3.29 -20.44
CA GLY A 48 10.58 4.53 -21.21
C GLY A 48 9.30 5.36 -21.14
N GLY A 49 8.52 5.23 -20.06
CA GLY A 49 7.26 5.93 -19.87
C GLY A 49 7.43 7.42 -19.65
N GLU A 50 6.63 8.22 -20.34
CA GLU A 50 6.56 9.67 -20.14
C GLU A 50 5.63 10.00 -18.97
N MET A 51 6.12 10.76 -18.00
CA MET A 51 5.33 11.14 -16.82
C MET A 51 4.42 12.32 -17.13
N ILE A 52 3.11 12.10 -17.04
CA ILE A 52 2.11 13.17 -17.14
C ILE A 52 1.65 13.55 -15.74
N ARG A 53 1.82 14.83 -15.40
CA ARG A 53 1.34 15.41 -14.14
C ARG A 53 0.22 16.40 -14.44
N ARG A 54 -1.00 16.14 -13.95
CA ARG A 54 -2.16 17.02 -14.10
C ARG A 54 -2.55 17.59 -12.75
N GLY A 55 -2.47 18.91 -12.64
CA GLY A 55 -2.78 19.66 -11.42
C GLY A 55 -1.55 20.43 -10.94
N ALA A 56 -1.58 21.76 -11.12
CA ALA A 56 -0.53 22.68 -10.68
C ALA A 56 -0.77 23.20 -9.23
N SER A 57 -1.71 22.61 -8.50
CA SER A 57 -2.15 23.14 -7.20
C SER A 57 -1.77 22.22 -6.04
N VAL A 58 -1.46 22.84 -4.90
CA VAL A 58 -1.22 22.18 -3.60
C VAL A 58 -2.43 21.34 -3.13
N ARG A 59 -3.61 21.53 -3.74
CA ARG A 59 -4.87 20.85 -3.41
C ARG A 59 -5.11 19.53 -4.15
N GLY A 60 -4.28 19.21 -5.14
CA GLY A 60 -4.44 17.98 -5.92
C GLY A 60 -3.51 17.98 -7.12
N SER A 61 -2.57 17.04 -7.10
CA SER A 61 -1.71 16.70 -8.22
C SER A 61 -1.98 15.25 -8.55
N ASP A 62 -2.57 14.99 -9.71
CA ASP A 62 -2.68 13.64 -10.23
C ASP A 62 -1.50 13.37 -11.17
N THR A 63 -1.07 12.13 -11.20
CA THR A 63 0.11 11.72 -11.96
C THR A 63 -0.15 10.34 -12.55
N TRP A 64 0.27 10.15 -13.79
CA TRP A 64 0.26 8.86 -14.46
C TRP A 64 1.36 8.85 -15.51
N TRP A 65 1.63 7.68 -16.07
CA TRP A 65 2.63 7.52 -17.12
C TRP A 65 1.98 7.13 -18.43
N THR A 66 2.52 7.59 -19.55
CA THR A 66 2.09 7.20 -20.89
C THR A 66 3.22 6.53 -21.65
N PHE A 67 2.87 5.53 -22.44
CA PHE A 67 3.82 4.71 -23.20
C PHE A 67 3.51 4.78 -24.69
N ASP A 68 4.50 4.46 -25.53
CA ASP A 68 4.32 4.36 -26.97
C ASP A 68 3.48 3.12 -27.35
N ALA A 69 3.06 3.06 -28.61
CA ALA A 69 2.20 1.96 -29.07
C ALA A 69 2.93 0.59 -29.09
N ALA A 70 4.24 0.58 -29.31
CA ALA A 70 5.04 -0.65 -29.36
C ALA A 70 5.18 -1.27 -27.96
N THR A 71 5.53 -0.47 -26.96
CA THR A 71 5.68 -0.88 -25.56
C THR A 71 4.35 -1.33 -24.96
N ARG A 72 3.23 -0.69 -25.34
CA ARG A 72 1.88 -1.16 -24.95
C ARG A 72 1.55 -2.54 -25.53
N ALA A 73 2.02 -2.84 -26.73
CA ALA A 73 1.79 -4.15 -27.35
C ALA A 73 2.65 -5.25 -26.69
N GLU A 74 3.88 -4.92 -26.29
CA GLU A 74 4.80 -5.85 -25.62
C GLU A 74 4.44 -6.11 -24.16
N HIS A 75 3.96 -5.08 -23.44
CA HIS A 75 3.72 -5.15 -21.99
C HIS A 75 2.33 -4.61 -21.58
N PRO A 76 1.22 -5.13 -22.13
CA PRO A 76 -0.12 -4.54 -21.98
C PRO A 76 -0.58 -4.42 -20.52
N TRP A 77 -0.24 -5.41 -19.68
CA TRP A 77 -0.60 -5.39 -18.26
C TRP A 77 0.20 -4.38 -17.45
N GLN A 78 1.48 -4.20 -17.78
CA GLN A 78 2.36 -3.28 -17.06
C GLN A 78 2.03 -1.84 -17.44
N THR A 79 1.89 -1.56 -18.74
CA THR A 79 1.52 -0.23 -19.22
C THR A 79 0.14 0.18 -18.73
N GLY A 80 -0.84 -0.74 -18.73
CA GLY A 80 -2.17 -0.46 -18.18
C GLY A 80 -2.16 -0.11 -16.69
N PHE A 81 -1.33 -0.82 -15.89
CA PHE A 81 -1.14 -0.46 -14.48
C PHE A 81 -0.44 0.90 -14.31
N LEU A 82 0.51 1.25 -15.17
CA LEU A 82 1.27 2.49 -15.10
C LEU A 82 0.50 3.71 -15.65
N GLU A 83 -0.48 3.48 -16.53
CA GLU A 83 -1.39 4.50 -17.07
C GLU A 83 -2.51 4.90 -16.09
N MET A 84 -2.76 4.11 -15.03
CA MET A 84 -3.70 4.51 -13.98
C MET A 84 -3.31 5.82 -13.28
N SER A 85 -4.27 6.55 -12.74
CA SER A 85 -3.97 7.71 -11.88
C SER A 85 -3.47 7.27 -10.50
N HIS A 86 -2.66 8.11 -9.85
CA HIS A 86 -2.29 7.87 -8.45
C HIS A 86 -3.55 7.82 -7.56
N GLY A 87 -4.57 8.61 -7.90
CA GLY A 87 -5.87 8.57 -7.23
C GLY A 87 -6.58 7.23 -7.39
N ALA A 88 -6.58 6.63 -8.58
CA ALA A 88 -7.17 5.31 -8.81
C ALA A 88 -6.45 4.22 -8.00
N VAL A 89 -5.11 4.23 -7.97
CA VAL A 89 -4.32 3.27 -7.18
C VAL A 89 -4.62 3.41 -5.68
N ALA A 90 -4.76 4.64 -5.19
CA ALA A 90 -5.14 4.90 -3.80
C ALA A 90 -6.55 4.37 -3.47
N LEU A 91 -7.53 4.58 -4.35
CA LEU A 91 -8.89 4.05 -4.19
C LEU A 91 -8.94 2.52 -4.20
N VAL A 92 -8.19 1.87 -5.09
CA VAL A 92 -8.06 0.41 -5.11
C VAL A 92 -7.45 -0.10 -3.81
N THR A 93 -6.39 0.55 -3.32
CA THR A 93 -5.76 0.19 -2.04
C THR A 93 -6.74 0.33 -0.89
N LEU A 94 -7.53 1.42 -0.86
CA LEU A 94 -8.54 1.65 0.16
C LEU A 94 -9.67 0.60 0.10
N ALA A 95 -10.10 0.22 -1.11
CA ALA A 95 -11.07 -0.85 -1.30
C ALA A 95 -10.55 -2.19 -0.77
N VAL A 96 -9.28 -2.53 -1.02
CA VAL A 96 -8.64 -3.74 -0.48
C VAL A 96 -8.63 -3.71 1.05
N ILE A 97 -8.23 -2.59 1.67
CA ILE A 97 -8.24 -2.41 3.13
C ILE A 97 -9.66 -2.60 3.68
N ALA A 98 -10.67 -2.00 3.04
CA ALA A 98 -12.07 -2.14 3.43
C ALA A 98 -12.55 -3.60 3.36
N VAL A 99 -12.22 -4.33 2.29
CA VAL A 99 -12.56 -5.76 2.15
C VAL A 99 -11.89 -6.60 3.24
N VAL A 100 -10.60 -6.40 3.50
CA VAL A 100 -9.88 -7.09 4.58
C VAL A 100 -10.49 -6.79 5.94
N PHE A 101 -10.88 -5.54 6.18
CA PHE A 101 -11.56 -5.13 7.41
C PHE A 101 -12.91 -5.83 7.57
N VAL A 102 -13.75 -5.78 6.54
CA VAL A 102 -15.08 -6.41 6.54
C VAL A 102 -14.95 -7.92 6.74
N TRP A 103 -14.07 -8.59 5.98
CA TRP A 103 -13.84 -10.03 6.13
C TRP A 103 -13.40 -10.39 7.55
N ARG A 104 -12.48 -9.62 8.14
CA ARG A 104 -12.00 -9.85 9.51
C ARG A 104 -13.10 -9.62 10.56
N CYS A 105 -13.94 -8.61 10.38
CA CYS A 105 -15.11 -8.38 11.24
C CYS A 105 -16.12 -9.53 11.16
N PHE A 106 -16.38 -10.07 9.97
CA PHE A 106 -17.25 -11.24 9.79
C PHE A 106 -16.63 -12.52 10.36
N ALA A 107 -15.33 -12.75 10.16
CA ALA A 107 -14.63 -13.91 10.69
C ALA A 107 -14.63 -13.94 12.23
N ARG A 108 -14.45 -12.78 12.88
CA ARG A 108 -14.54 -12.66 14.35
C ARG A 108 -15.95 -12.83 14.91
N ARG A 109 -17.01 -12.63 14.11
CA ARG A 109 -18.40 -12.87 14.56
C ARG A 109 -18.81 -14.33 14.51
N ARG A 110 -18.06 -15.19 13.81
CA ARG A 110 -18.38 -16.63 13.63
C ARG A 110 -17.55 -17.57 14.51
N GLY A 111 -16.54 -17.08 15.21
CA GLY A 111 -15.72 -17.83 16.16
C GLY A 111 -15.92 -17.31 17.57
#